data_AF-A0A7V5Q011-F1
#
_entry.id   AF-A0A7V5Q011-F1
#
_cell.length_a   1.000
_cell.length_b   1.000
_cell.length_c   1.000
_cell.angle_alpha   90.00
_cell.angle_beta   90.00
_cell.angle_gamma   90.00
#
_symmetry.space_group_name_H-M   'P 1'
#
loop_
_entity.id
_entity.type
_entity.pdbx_description
1 polymer ?
#
loop_
_entity_poly.entity_id
_entity_poly.type
_entity_poly.pdbx_seq_one_letter_code
_entity_poly.pdbx_strand_id
1 'polypeptide(L)'
;MATKQTQAMVDALRAAIAVREGAAEVGLIETHLSIVFLGRHHVYKLKKPVRFEFVDYSSLALREAACRAELELNRRWSPDVYLDVLPVQRTADGDYDIDRPGTTVDWLVRMKRLDDSHRLDQLMRNGELTESVEERLIDHLMAL
;
A
#
# COMPACT_ATOMS: atom_id res chain seq x y z
N MET A 1 -6.13 7.64 -18.04
CA MET A 1 -7.48 7.35 -17.51
C MET A 1 -7.50 5.90 -17.04
N ALA A 2 -7.94 5.64 -15.81
CA ALA A 2 -8.21 4.27 -15.37
C ALA A 2 -9.31 3.67 -16.25
N THR A 3 -9.17 2.41 -16.67
CA THR A 3 -10.20 1.75 -17.45
C THR A 3 -11.41 1.44 -16.56
N LYS A 4 -12.61 1.29 -17.14
CA LYS A 4 -13.81 0.88 -16.38
C LYS A 4 -13.58 -0.39 -15.56
N GLN A 5 -12.76 -1.31 -16.08
CA GLN A 5 -12.38 -2.55 -15.40
C GLN A 5 -11.48 -2.30 -14.18
N THR A 6 -10.53 -1.37 -14.27
CA THR A 6 -9.71 -0.96 -13.12
C THR A 6 -10.57 -0.34 -12.02
N GLN A 7 -11.55 0.50 -12.36
CA GLN A 7 -12.42 1.11 -11.36
C GLN A 7 -13.28 0.06 -10.62
N ALA A 8 -13.88 -0.88 -11.36
CA ALA A 8 -14.66 -1.96 -10.76
C ALA A 8 -13.84 -2.80 -9.76
N MET A 9 -12.58 -3.10 -10.10
CA MET A 9 -11.67 -3.80 -9.19
C MET A 9 -11.37 -2.98 -7.94
N VAL A 10 -11.13 -1.67 -8.08
CA VAL A 10 -10.85 -0.79 -6.94
C VAL A 10 -12.05 -0.72 -5.99
N ASP A 11 -13.26 -0.60 -6.52
CA ASP A 11 -14.48 -0.52 -5.71
C ASP A 11 -14.75 -1.84 -4.97
N ALA A 12 -14.60 -2.98 -5.66
CA ALA A 12 -14.72 -4.31 -5.06
C ALA A 12 -13.68 -4.53 -3.95
N LEU A 13 -12.41 -4.18 -4.20
CA LEU A 13 -11.35 -4.25 -3.19
C LEU A 13 -11.63 -3.36 -1.99
N ARG A 14 -12.14 -2.14 -2.21
CA ARG A 14 -12.51 -1.22 -1.12
C ARG A 14 -13.58 -1.86 -0.22
N ALA A 15 -14.58 -2.52 -0.81
CA ALA A 15 -15.61 -3.24 -0.07
C ALA A 15 -15.04 -4.47 0.67
N ALA A 16 -14.22 -5.29 0.01
CA ALA A 16 -13.60 -6.47 0.61
C ALA A 16 -12.71 -6.10 1.81
N ILE A 17 -11.91 -5.04 1.68
CA ILE A 17 -11.07 -4.52 2.78
C ILE A 17 -11.95 -4.01 3.93
N ALA A 18 -13.06 -3.33 3.65
CA ALA A 18 -13.96 -2.84 4.69
C ALA A 18 -14.52 -4.00 5.54
N VAL A 19 -14.94 -5.08 4.88
CA VAL A 19 -15.40 -6.30 5.54
C VAL A 19 -14.28 -6.97 6.34
N ARG A 20 -13.12 -7.19 5.72
CA ARG A 20 -11.95 -7.80 6.36
C ARG A 20 -11.53 -7.10 7.66
N GLU A 21 -11.57 -5.77 7.66
CA GLU A 21 -11.09 -4.97 8.78
C GLU A 21 -12.18 -4.55 9.78
N GLY A 22 -13.43 -4.93 9.53
CA GLY A 22 -14.57 -4.44 10.31
C GLY A 22 -14.62 -2.91 10.35
N ALA A 23 -14.36 -2.28 9.20
CA ALA A 23 -14.31 -0.83 9.04
C ALA A 23 -15.63 -0.32 8.42
N ALA A 24 -16.19 0.77 8.97
CA ALA A 24 -17.36 1.41 8.39
C ALA A 24 -17.05 2.07 7.04
N GLU A 25 -15.82 2.56 6.87
CA GLU A 25 -15.32 3.12 5.63
C GLU A 25 -13.83 2.77 5.46
N VAL A 26 -13.42 2.58 4.21
CA VAL A 26 -12.02 2.47 3.80
C VAL A 26 -11.68 3.73 3.01
N GLY A 27 -10.68 4.50 3.45
CA GLY A 27 -10.25 5.69 2.71
C GLY A 27 -9.52 5.30 1.41
N LEU A 28 -9.47 6.22 0.44
CA LEU A 28 -8.77 5.99 -0.83
C LEU A 28 -7.84 7.18 -1.12
N ILE A 29 -6.56 6.90 -1.35
CA ILE A 29 -5.59 7.88 -1.84
C ILE A 29 -5.05 7.39 -3.17
N GLU A 30 -5.11 8.26 -4.18
CA GLU A 30 -4.58 7.97 -5.50
C GLU A 30 -3.32 8.80 -5.76
N THR A 31 -2.25 8.13 -6.16
CA THR A 31 -1.00 8.76 -6.62
C THR A 31 -0.79 8.46 -8.10
N HIS A 32 0.27 9.00 -8.71
CA HIS A 32 0.62 8.68 -10.10
C HIS A 32 0.85 7.18 -10.34
N LEU A 33 1.41 6.47 -9.35
CA LEU A 33 1.85 5.07 -9.50
C LEU A 33 0.96 4.07 -8.76
N SER A 34 0.13 4.52 -7.81
CA SER A 34 -0.55 3.60 -6.89
C SER A 34 -1.92 4.09 -6.46
N ILE A 35 -2.72 3.14 -6.00
CA ILE A 35 -3.96 3.36 -5.27
C ILE A 35 -3.73 2.79 -3.87
N VAL A 36 -4.04 3.57 -2.85
CA VAL A 36 -3.79 3.25 -1.44
C VAL A 36 -5.13 3.22 -0.72
N PHE A 37 -5.47 2.05 -0.17
CA PHE A 37 -6.65 1.83 0.64
C PHE A 37 -6.29 1.99 2.11
N LEU A 38 -6.98 2.89 2.81
CA LEU A 38 -6.80 3.17 4.23
C LEU A 38 -7.85 2.40 5.03
N GLY A 39 -7.51 1.18 5.43
CA GLY A 39 -8.33 0.37 6.32
C GLY A 39 -8.31 0.89 7.77
N ARG A 40 -8.99 0.19 8.67
CA ARG A 40 -9.00 0.52 10.11
C ARG A 40 -7.64 0.28 10.76
N HIS A 41 -6.99 -0.84 10.45
CA HIS A 41 -5.75 -1.28 11.09
C HIS A 41 -4.59 -1.37 10.11
N HIS A 42 -4.88 -1.55 8.82
CA HIS A 42 -3.86 -1.68 7.79
C HIS A 42 -4.08 -0.72 6.63
N VAL A 43 -2.99 -0.48 5.90
CA VAL A 43 -2.97 0.19 4.61
C VAL A 43 -2.64 -0.84 3.54
N TYR A 44 -3.37 -0.81 2.43
CA TYR A 44 -3.16 -1.71 1.31
C TYR A 44 -2.79 -0.88 0.09
N LYS A 45 -1.67 -1.20 -0.56
CA LYS A 45 -1.19 -0.44 -1.71
C LYS A 45 -1.19 -1.30 -2.97
N LEU A 46 -1.97 -0.85 -3.95
CA LEU A 46 -2.06 -1.41 -5.29
C LEU A 46 -1.22 -0.58 -6.26
N LYS A 47 -0.40 -1.22 -7.09
CA LYS A 47 0.35 -0.53 -8.16
C LYS A 47 -0.51 -0.42 -9.41
N LYS A 48 -0.53 0.75 -10.04
CA LYS A 48 -1.26 0.96 -11.28
C LYS A 48 -0.52 0.32 -12.46
N PRO A 49 -1.23 -0.18 -13.49
CA PRO A 49 -0.63 -0.78 -14.67
C PRO A 49 -0.10 0.29 -15.62
N VAL A 50 0.98 0.97 -15.22
CA VAL A 50 1.58 2.10 -15.94
C VAL A 50 3.02 1.79 -16.33
N ARG A 51 3.51 2.46 -17.37
CA ARG A 51 4.91 2.45 -17.77
C ARG A 51 5.37 3.88 -18.02
N PHE A 52 6.37 4.30 -17.26
CA PHE A 52 7.08 5.57 -17.40
C PHE A 52 8.57 5.29 -17.66
N GLU A 53 9.36 6.33 -17.89
CA GLU A 53 10.79 6.18 -18.20
C GLU A 53 11.60 5.52 -17.07
N PHE A 54 11.18 5.69 -15.82
CA PHE A 54 11.87 5.20 -14.63
C PHE A 54 11.18 4.02 -13.94
N VAL A 55 10.00 3.60 -14.40
CA VAL A 55 9.23 2.52 -13.76
C VAL A 55 8.32 1.80 -14.74
N ASP A 56 8.29 0.47 -14.65
CA ASP A 56 7.41 -0.36 -15.47
C ASP A 56 6.60 -1.32 -14.60
N TYR A 57 5.29 -1.07 -14.53
CA TYR A 57 4.27 -1.86 -13.86
C TYR A 57 3.24 -2.43 -14.85
N SER A 58 3.58 -2.49 -16.13
CA SER A 58 2.66 -2.88 -17.21
C SER A 58 2.16 -4.32 -17.09
N SER A 59 2.99 -5.26 -16.62
CA SER A 59 2.62 -6.67 -16.46
C SER A 59 2.35 -7.06 -15.01
N LEU A 60 1.55 -8.11 -14.82
CA LEU A 60 1.26 -8.68 -13.50
C LEU A 60 2.54 -9.12 -12.77
N ALA A 61 3.46 -9.78 -13.49
CA ALA A 61 4.73 -10.23 -12.94
C ALA A 61 5.63 -9.07 -12.50
N LEU A 62 5.65 -7.97 -13.27
CA LEU A 62 6.40 -6.77 -12.90
C LEU A 62 5.81 -6.11 -11.65
N ARG A 63 4.47 -6.08 -11.51
CA ARG A 63 3.82 -5.57 -10.30
C ARG A 63 4.11 -6.46 -9.09
N GLU A 64 4.10 -7.79 -9.25
CA GLU A 64 4.50 -8.71 -8.19
C GLU A 64 5.93 -8.42 -7.71
N ALA A 65 6.88 -8.40 -8.64
CA ALA A 65 8.29 -8.16 -8.34
C ALA A 65 8.47 -6.81 -7.64
N ALA A 66 7.79 -5.77 -8.10
CA ALA A 66 7.83 -4.46 -7.48
C ALA A 66 7.21 -4.43 -6.07
N CYS A 67 6.11 -5.15 -5.82
CA CYS A 67 5.52 -5.27 -4.48
C CYS A 67 6.45 -6.02 -3.52
N ARG A 68 7.11 -7.08 -3.98
CA ARG A 68 8.09 -7.83 -3.17
C ARG A 68 9.34 -7.01 -2.88
N ALA A 69 9.86 -6.29 -3.87
CA ALA A 69 10.99 -5.38 -3.68
C ALA A 69 10.65 -4.25 -2.70
N GLU A 70 9.46 -3.66 -2.80
CA GLU A 70 8.98 -2.66 -1.84
C GLU A 70 8.90 -3.22 -0.41
N LEU A 71 8.34 -4.41 -0.24
CA LEU A 71 8.29 -5.10 1.05
C LEU A 71 9.71 -5.33 1.60
N GLU A 72 10.61 -5.89 0.80
CA GLU A 72 11.97 -6.20 1.24
C GLU A 72 12.76 -4.94 1.63
N LEU A 73 12.74 -3.92 0.77
CA LEU A 73 13.49 -2.68 0.99
C LEU A 73 13.00 -1.95 2.23
N ASN A 74 11.68 -1.84 2.40
CA ASN A 74 11.13 -1.05 3.49
C ASN A 74 11.11 -1.79 4.83
N ARG A 75 11.11 -3.14 4.82
CA ARG A 75 11.26 -3.92 6.06
C ARG A 75 12.62 -3.73 6.74
N ARG A 76 13.65 -3.30 6.00
CA ARG A 76 14.96 -2.95 6.60
C ARG A 76 14.82 -1.80 7.62
N TRP A 77 13.89 -0.88 7.35
CA TRP A 77 13.60 0.31 8.16
C TRP A 77 12.42 0.13 9.11
N SER A 78 11.43 -0.66 8.70
CA SER A 78 10.15 -0.74 9.41
C SER A 78 9.55 -2.16 9.31
N PRO A 79 10.21 -3.17 9.92
CA PRO A 79 9.82 -4.57 9.79
C PRO A 79 8.42 -4.85 10.34
N ASP A 80 7.96 -4.08 11.34
CA ASP A 80 6.63 -4.20 11.93
C ASP A 80 5.55 -3.39 11.19
N VAL A 81 5.97 -2.58 10.21
CA VAL A 81 5.06 -1.78 9.37
C VAL A 81 4.78 -2.49 8.07
N TYR A 82 5.78 -3.04 7.39
CA TYR A 82 5.59 -3.72 6.10
C TYR A 82 5.42 -5.22 6.33
N LEU A 83 4.18 -5.70 6.23
CA LEU A 83 3.78 -7.00 6.75
C LEU A 83 3.94 -8.12 5.71
N ASP A 84 3.30 -7.98 4.57
CA ASP A 84 3.29 -8.98 3.50
C ASP A 84 2.81 -8.42 2.14
N VAL A 85 2.84 -9.30 1.14
CA VAL A 85 2.23 -9.09 -0.18
C VAL A 85 1.05 -10.05 -0.33
N LEU A 86 -0.13 -9.51 -0.63
CA LEU A 86 -1.37 -10.26 -0.79
C LEU A 86 -1.78 -10.32 -2.27
N PRO A 87 -2.28 -11.45 -2.78
CA PRO A 87 -2.85 -11.52 -4.12
C PRO A 87 -4.21 -10.82 -4.16
N VAL A 88 -4.46 -10.06 -5.21
CA VAL A 88 -5.82 -9.68 -5.63
C VAL A 88 -6.33 -10.81 -6.52
N GLN A 89 -7.45 -11.41 -6.11
CA GLN A 89 -8.01 -12.58 -6.76
C GLN A 89 -9.30 -12.22 -7.48
N ARG A 90 -9.43 -12.66 -8.74
CA ARG A 90 -10.69 -12.67 -9.46
C ARG A 90 -11.39 -13.98 -9.18
N THR A 91 -12.50 -13.88 -8.45
CA THR A 91 -13.33 -14.99 -8.00
C THR A 91 -14.09 -15.65 -9.16
N ALA A 92 -14.64 -16.86 -8.94
CA ALA A 92 -15.35 -17.61 -9.96
C ALA A 92 -16.64 -16.90 -10.46
N ASP A 93 -17.27 -16.13 -9.59
CA ASP A 93 -18.40 -15.23 -9.85
C ASP A 93 -17.99 -13.93 -10.58
N GLY A 94 -16.69 -13.73 -10.81
CA GLY A 94 -16.16 -12.62 -11.61
C GLY A 94 -15.86 -11.35 -10.82
N ASP A 95 -16.10 -11.36 -9.51
CA ASP A 95 -15.78 -10.27 -8.57
C ASP A 95 -14.31 -10.30 -8.13
N TYR A 96 -13.83 -9.25 -7.45
CA TYR A 96 -12.47 -9.13 -6.95
C TYR A 96 -12.40 -9.19 -5.43
N ASP A 97 -11.49 -10.01 -4.90
CA ASP A 97 -11.35 -10.24 -3.47
C ASP A 97 -9.88 -10.47 -3.10
N ILE A 98 -9.56 -10.47 -1.80
CA ILE A 98 -8.22 -10.71 -1.25
C ILE A 98 -8.17 -11.96 -0.37
N ASP A 99 -9.32 -12.42 0.14
CA ASP A 99 -9.46 -13.58 1.03
C ASP A 99 -10.23 -14.73 0.36
N ARG A 100 -11.06 -14.46 -0.65
CA ARG A 100 -11.73 -15.49 -1.44
C ARG A 100 -10.82 -16.05 -2.55
N PRO A 101 -10.76 -17.39 -2.71
CA PRO A 101 -9.90 -18.01 -3.72
C PRO A 101 -10.36 -17.66 -5.15
N GLY A 102 -9.39 -17.50 -6.05
CA GLY A 102 -9.62 -17.20 -7.45
C GLY A 102 -8.32 -17.12 -8.24
N THR A 103 -8.40 -16.55 -9.45
CA THR A 103 -7.20 -16.31 -10.27
C THR A 103 -6.53 -15.01 -9.82
N THR A 104 -5.24 -15.03 -9.51
CA THR A 104 -4.50 -13.80 -9.20
C THR A 104 -4.46 -12.87 -10.40
N VAL A 105 -4.93 -11.64 -10.20
CA VAL A 105 -4.99 -10.59 -11.24
C VAL A 105 -4.21 -9.33 -10.87
N ASP A 106 -3.83 -9.16 -9.60
CA ASP A 106 -2.92 -8.11 -9.14
C ASP A 106 -2.34 -8.44 -7.75
N TRP A 107 -1.57 -7.50 -7.18
CA TRP A 107 -0.92 -7.66 -5.87
C TRP A 107 -1.05 -6.40 -5.01
N LEU A 108 -1.21 -6.60 -3.71
CA LEU A 108 -1.23 -5.54 -2.70
C LEU A 108 -0.03 -5.68 -1.77
N VAL A 109 0.65 -4.57 -1.48
CA VAL A 109 1.52 -4.50 -0.29
C VAL A 109 0.63 -4.13 0.89
N ARG A 110 0.61 -4.96 1.95
CA ARG A 110 -0.12 -4.67 3.18
C ARG A 110 0.82 -4.15 4.24
N MET A 111 0.44 -3.03 4.85
CA MET A 111 1.21 -2.32 5.85
C MET A 111 0.37 -2.07 7.10
N LYS A 112 0.98 -2.01 8.28
CA LYS A 112 0.34 -1.48 9.48
C LYS A 112 -0.03 -0.02 9.24
N ARG A 113 -1.27 0.36 9.59
CA ARG A 113 -1.66 1.77 9.57
C ARG A 113 -0.97 2.48 10.72
N LEU A 114 -0.14 3.47 10.37
CA LEU A 114 0.48 4.37 11.34
C LEU A 114 -0.52 5.43 11.78
N ASP A 115 -0.37 5.90 13.01
CA ASP A 115 -1.15 7.00 13.53
C ASP A 115 -0.78 8.29 12.79
N ASP A 116 -1.78 8.97 12.24
CA ASP A 116 -1.57 10.21 11.49
C ASP A 116 -0.96 11.33 12.35
N SER A 117 -1.10 11.26 13.68
CA SER A 117 -0.48 12.20 14.63
C SER A 117 1.05 12.07 14.74
N HIS A 118 1.61 10.89 14.45
CA HIS A 118 3.04 10.62 14.55
C HIS A 118 3.76 10.72 13.20
N ARG A 119 3.11 11.33 12.19
CA ARG A 119 3.74 11.58 10.90
C ARG A 119 4.81 12.66 11.02
N LEU A 120 5.98 12.45 10.41
CA LEU A 120 7.10 13.39 10.47
C LEU A 120 6.70 14.81 10.05
N ASP A 121 5.87 14.96 9.01
CA ASP A 121 5.40 16.30 8.59
C ASP A 121 4.50 16.98 9.63
N GLN A 122 3.76 16.21 10.44
CA GLN A 122 3.00 16.77 11.55
C GLN A 122 3.90 17.12 12.73
N LEU A 123 4.86 16.26 13.08
CA LEU A 123 5.86 16.55 14.12
C LEU A 123 6.64 17.83 13.78
N MET A 124 7.00 18.03 12.51
CA MET A 124 7.62 19.27 12.04
C MET A 124 6.70 20.48 12.18
N ARG A 125 5.44 20.39 11.73
CA ARG A 125 4.48 21.51 11.82
C ARG A 125 4.16 21.88 13.27
N ASN A 126 4.14 20.91 14.17
CA ASN A 126 3.83 21.11 15.59
C ASN A 126 5.06 21.54 16.42
N GLY A 127 6.26 21.59 15.84
CA GLY A 127 7.50 21.91 16.57
C GLY A 127 7.95 20.79 17.52
N GLU A 128 7.46 19.57 17.32
CA GLU A 128 7.78 18.38 18.13
C GLU A 128 9.02 17.64 17.59
N LEU A 129 9.48 17.99 16.38
CA LEU A 129 10.75 17.54 15.84
C LEU A 129 11.90 18.35 16.44
N THR A 130 12.43 17.90 17.58
CA THR A 130 13.61 18.51 18.20
C THR A 130 14.89 18.17 17.46
N GLU A 131 15.92 19.01 17.56
CA GLU A 131 17.27 18.77 17.00
C GLU A 131 17.82 17.39 17.40
N SER A 132 17.60 16.96 18.64
CA SER A 132 18.01 15.62 19.10
C SER A 132 17.29 14.46 18.40
N VAL A 133 16.06 14.67 17.93
CA VAL A 133 15.30 13.69 17.15
C VAL A 133 15.78 13.69 15.69
N GLU A 134 16.10 14.87 15.15
CA GLU A 134 16.67 15.02 13.81
C GLU A 134 18.03 14.31 13.70
N GLU A 135 18.95 14.53 14.64
CA GLU A 135 20.25 13.87 14.67
C GLU A 135 20.12 12.34 14.73
N ARG A 136 19.28 11.82 15.64
CA ARG A 136 19.02 10.38 15.73
C ARG A 136 18.39 9.81 14.46
N LEU A 137 17.52 10.58 13.79
CA LEU A 137 16.93 10.17 12.53
C LEU A 137 18.00 10.08 11.43
N ILE A 138 18.90 11.07 11.34
CA ILE A 138 20.02 11.07 10.39
C ILE A 138 20.95 9.88 10.64
N ASP A 139 21.37 9.67 11.88
CA ASP A 139 22.26 8.56 12.25
C ASP A 139 21.63 7.21 11.88
N HIS A 140 20.34 7.06 12.16
CA HIS A 140 19.60 5.86 11.77
C HIS A 140 19.52 5.71 10.24
N LEU A 141 19.30 6.82 9.51
CA LEU A 141 19.24 6.84 8.05
C LEU A 141 20.59 6.53 7.37
N MET A 142 21.71 6.81 8.03
CA MET A 142 23.06 6.62 7.49
C MET A 142 23.71 5.29 7.87
N ALA A 143 23.15 4.53 8.82
CA ALA A 143 23.72 3.28 9.33
C ALA A 143 23.43 2.04 8.46
N LEU A 144 23.01 2.23 7.21
CA LEU A 144 22.63 1.19 6.24
C LEU A 144 23.37 1.34 4.90
#